data_AF-A0A2E9TS05-F1
#
_entry.id   AF-A0A2E9TS05-F1
#
_cell.length_a   1.000
_cell.length_b   1.000
_cell.length_c   1.000
_cell.angle_alpha   90.00
_cell.angle_beta   90.00
_cell.angle_gamma   90.00
#
_symmetry.space_group_name_H-M   'P 1'
#
loop_
_entity.id
_entity.type
_entity.pdbx_description
1 polymer ?
#
loop_
_entity_poly.entity_id
_entity_poly.type
_entity_poly.pdbx_seq_one_letter_code
_entity_poly.pdbx_strand_id
1 'polypeptide(L)'
;MSYSQAKSEEPTSSSLIPRAHLLKFLLPSLMGVLLFLVPFQVGDSINIGMGLMADGLQSLLGAALPAIALCVLCLSVIVTLYVKLAQPSWAQQGHFKDMFDVGAIWVALRILGAIFVIMTFFQFGPEVVTASYTGGVMLNDLAPVLLTFFFFAALLLPFLVEFGFMEFIGTMVRKPFRVIFNLPGRSAIDATASWMGSGTVGVLITAQQYEQGYYNGREASVIATNFSVASIAFSLLVTNFVEINHLFVQFYFTVVVSGLMAAVIVSRIPPLSRKSDDYYEPVGCQLSEERTENVGLFRYSLLQATRRAAGAPGPKELARLALLNVIDIFLTLLPLVFAIGTVALILAEFTPLFTWLSYPMVPVLELLRIPEAQAAAPATLVG
;
A
#
# COMPACT_ATOMS: atom_id res chain seq x y z
N MET A 1 1.15 20.24 -11.21
CA MET A 1 2.52 20.66 -11.56
C MET A 1 2.82 20.12 -12.95
N SER A 2 3.09 21.01 -13.91
CA SER A 2 3.41 20.64 -15.29
C SER A 2 4.80 19.97 -15.29
N TYR A 3 4.83 18.66 -15.56
CA TYR A 3 6.08 17.96 -15.80
C TYR A 3 6.63 18.44 -17.15
N SER A 4 7.63 19.32 -17.10
CA SER A 4 8.45 19.66 -18.25
C SER A 4 9.14 18.38 -18.73
N GLN A 5 8.66 17.82 -19.84
CA GLN A 5 9.29 16.71 -20.55
C GLN A 5 10.58 17.22 -21.19
N ALA A 6 11.67 17.26 -20.43
CA ALA A 6 12.99 17.18 -21.02
C ALA A 6 13.14 15.76 -21.58
N LYS A 7 13.27 15.64 -22.91
CA LYS A 7 13.70 14.42 -23.61
C LYS A 7 14.97 13.92 -22.92
N SER A 8 14.86 12.92 -22.06
CA SER A 8 15.98 12.40 -21.28
C SER A 8 16.93 11.66 -22.22
N GLU A 9 18.15 12.15 -22.38
CA GLU A 9 19.21 11.45 -23.12
C GLU A 9 19.39 10.04 -22.56
N GLU A 10 19.31 9.05 -23.45
CA GLU A 10 19.52 7.64 -23.12
C GLU A 10 20.92 7.46 -22.50
N PRO A 11 21.04 6.77 -21.36
CA PRO A 11 22.33 6.55 -20.72
C PRO A 11 23.26 5.74 -21.64
N THR A 12 24.38 6.34 -22.04
CA THR A 12 25.44 5.66 -22.78
C THR A 12 26.39 4.92 -21.84
N SER A 13 27.13 3.93 -22.35
CA SER A 13 28.11 3.15 -21.56
C SER A 13 29.26 3.98 -20.99
N SER A 14 29.40 5.24 -21.40
CA SER A 14 30.37 6.20 -20.89
C SER A 14 29.83 7.13 -19.81
N SER A 15 28.52 7.11 -19.50
CA SER A 15 27.96 7.99 -18.47
C SER A 15 28.59 7.67 -17.11
N LEU A 16 29.26 8.68 -16.54
CA LEU A 16 29.88 8.62 -15.23
C LEU A 16 28.80 8.66 -14.15
N ILE A 17 28.94 7.84 -13.11
CA ILE A 17 28.10 7.88 -11.92
C ILE A 17 28.83 8.72 -10.88
N PRO A 18 28.35 9.94 -10.54
CA PRO A 18 28.98 10.74 -9.50
C PRO A 18 28.91 10.02 -8.16
N ARG A 19 30.01 9.98 -7.41
CA ARG A 19 30.08 9.33 -6.08
C ARG A 19 29.01 9.88 -5.12
N ALA A 20 28.72 11.17 -5.18
CA ALA A 20 27.69 11.81 -4.38
C ALA A 20 26.29 11.24 -4.67
N HIS A 21 25.95 11.03 -5.95
CA HIS A 21 24.66 10.44 -6.34
C HIS A 21 24.58 8.97 -5.95
N LEU A 22 25.69 8.24 -6.07
CA LEU A 22 25.79 6.86 -5.64
C LEU A 22 25.56 6.70 -4.13
N LEU A 23 26.18 7.54 -3.30
CA LEU A 23 25.97 7.53 -1.85
C LEU A 23 24.56 7.98 -1.46
N LYS A 24 24.02 9.00 -2.15
CA LYS A 24 22.65 9.49 -1.96
C LYS A 24 21.61 8.43 -2.36
N PHE A 25 21.92 7.53 -3.28
CA PHE A 25 21.12 6.33 -3.57
C PHE A 25 21.32 5.26 -2.49
N LEU A 26 22.56 4.79 -2.30
CA LEU A 26 22.86 3.58 -1.53
C LEU A 26 22.50 3.72 -0.06
N LEU A 27 22.86 4.81 0.61
CA LEU A 27 22.69 4.91 2.07
C LEU A 27 21.20 4.94 2.46
N PRO A 28 20.36 5.84 1.91
CA PRO A 28 18.94 5.88 2.29
C PRO A 28 18.20 4.63 1.83
N SER A 29 18.49 4.14 0.61
CA SER A 29 17.85 2.93 0.09
C SER A 29 18.20 1.70 0.93
N LEU A 30 19.46 1.53 1.31
CA LEU A 30 19.88 0.42 2.17
C LEU A 30 19.22 0.49 3.55
N MET A 31 19.11 1.68 4.14
CA MET A 31 18.36 1.87 5.38
C MET A 31 16.90 1.46 5.22
N GLY A 32 16.23 1.92 4.16
CA GLY A 32 14.85 1.53 3.86
C GLY A 32 14.70 0.01 3.70
N VAL A 33 15.58 -0.63 2.94
CA VAL A 33 15.57 -2.08 2.72
C VAL A 33 15.74 -2.85 4.03
N LEU A 34 16.73 -2.47 4.85
CA LEU A 34 16.98 -3.12 6.14
C LEU A 34 15.78 -2.97 7.09
N LEU A 35 15.12 -1.81 7.09
CA LEU A 35 14.00 -1.55 7.99
C LEU A 35 12.68 -2.18 7.54
N PHE A 36 12.42 -2.32 6.24
CA PHE A 36 11.15 -2.83 5.71
C PHE A 36 11.16 -4.27 5.19
N LEU A 37 12.27 -4.70 4.60
CA LEU A 37 12.30 -5.89 3.76
C LEU A 37 13.11 -7.03 4.35
N VAL A 38 14.00 -6.75 5.31
CA VAL A 38 14.86 -7.77 5.91
C VAL A 38 14.22 -8.26 7.21
N PRO A 39 13.53 -9.41 7.19
CA PRO A 39 13.08 -10.04 8.42
C PRO A 39 14.28 -10.54 9.22
N PHE A 40 14.22 -10.40 10.54
CA PHE A 40 15.14 -11.00 11.48
C PHE A 40 14.37 -11.60 12.64
N GLN A 41 14.97 -12.59 13.27
CA GLN A 41 14.38 -13.28 14.40
C GLN A 41 14.58 -12.46 15.69
N VAL A 42 13.49 -12.26 16.44
CA VAL A 42 13.49 -11.61 17.75
C VAL A 42 12.84 -12.57 18.73
N GLY A 43 13.67 -13.32 19.46
CA GLY A 43 13.18 -14.44 20.28
C GLY A 43 12.61 -15.54 19.39
N ASP A 44 11.34 -15.90 19.61
CA ASP A 44 10.65 -16.94 18.85
C ASP A 44 9.83 -16.41 17.66
N SER A 45 9.78 -15.09 17.46
CA SER A 45 9.01 -14.47 16.38
C SER A 45 9.91 -13.82 15.32
N ILE A 46 9.34 -13.63 14.14
CA ILE A 46 9.98 -12.94 13.03
C ILE A 46 9.44 -11.51 12.98
N ASN A 47 10.34 -10.54 12.88
CA ASN A 47 9.98 -9.13 12.78
C ASN A 47 10.88 -8.41 11.77
N ILE A 48 10.50 -7.20 11.38
CA ILE A 48 11.32 -6.30 10.56
C ILE A 48 11.73 -5.09 11.40
N GLY A 49 12.72 -4.32 10.93
CA GLY A 49 13.23 -3.18 11.70
C GLY A 49 12.13 -2.16 12.04
N MET A 50 11.25 -1.89 11.09
CA MET A 50 10.08 -1.03 11.28
C MET A 50 9.09 -1.61 12.30
N GLY A 51 8.82 -2.91 12.25
CA GLY A 51 7.88 -3.57 13.17
C GLY A 51 8.39 -3.54 14.61
N LEU A 52 9.69 -3.76 14.84
CA LEU A 52 10.31 -3.60 16.16
C LEU A 52 10.13 -2.17 16.71
N MET A 53 10.28 -1.15 15.86
CA MET A 53 10.06 0.24 16.25
C MET A 53 8.58 0.50 16.59
N ALA A 54 7.67 -0.06 15.80
CA ALA A 54 6.23 0.05 16.01
C ALA A 54 5.80 -0.63 17.31
N ASP A 55 6.23 -1.87 17.56
CA ASP A 55 5.98 -2.61 18.80
C ASP A 55 6.57 -1.87 20.02
N GLY A 56 7.77 -1.29 19.86
CA GLY A 56 8.40 -0.43 20.86
C GLY A 56 7.58 0.82 21.18
N LEU A 57 7.01 1.48 20.17
CA LEU A 57 6.12 2.62 20.39
C LEU A 57 4.77 2.19 20.96
N GLN A 58 4.25 1.03 20.55
CA GLN A 58 3.00 0.48 21.03
C GLN A 58 3.09 0.16 22.53
N SER A 59 4.18 -0.49 22.95
CA SER A 59 4.46 -0.77 24.36
C SER A 59 4.73 0.49 25.19
N LEU A 60 5.39 1.50 24.61
CA LEU A 60 5.63 2.78 25.28
C LEU A 60 4.34 3.56 25.55
N LEU A 61 3.43 3.61 24.58
CA LEU A 61 2.17 4.35 24.69
C LEU A 61 1.09 3.53 25.42
N GLY A 62 1.09 2.21 25.26
CA GLY A 62 0.22 1.26 25.96
C GLY A 62 -1.24 1.70 25.98
N ALA A 63 -1.79 1.87 27.18
CA ALA A 63 -3.18 2.25 27.41
C ALA A 63 -3.57 3.65 26.90
N ALA A 64 -2.61 4.50 26.50
CA ALA A 64 -2.91 5.79 25.89
C ALA A 64 -3.36 5.67 24.43
N LEU A 65 -3.06 4.56 23.74
CA LEU A 65 -3.33 4.42 22.29
C LEU A 65 -4.83 4.53 21.93
N PRO A 66 -5.77 3.88 22.64
CA PRO A 66 -7.20 4.11 22.41
C PRO A 66 -7.62 5.57 22.55
N ALA A 67 -7.06 6.29 23.53
CA ALA A 67 -7.35 7.70 23.73
C ALA A 67 -6.75 8.59 22.64
N ILE A 68 -5.55 8.24 22.15
CA ILE A 68 -4.93 8.90 20.99
C ILE A 68 -5.80 8.67 19.74
N ALA A 69 -6.28 7.45 19.51
CA ALA A 69 -7.17 7.13 18.39
C ALA A 69 -8.45 7.98 18.45
N LEU A 70 -9.11 8.05 19.61
CA LEU A 70 -10.26 8.92 19.84
C LEU A 70 -9.97 10.38 19.44
N CYS A 71 -8.86 10.94 19.93
CA CYS A 71 -8.47 12.31 19.61
C CYS A 71 -8.22 12.52 18.11
N VAL A 72 -7.52 11.59 17.46
CA VAL A 72 -7.21 11.66 16.02
C VAL A 72 -8.47 11.61 15.17
N LEU A 73 -9.40 10.70 15.48
CA LEU A 73 -10.67 10.56 14.75
C LEU A 73 -11.57 11.78 14.91
N CYS A 74 -11.68 12.30 16.14
CA CYS A 74 -12.42 13.54 16.40
C CYS A 74 -11.78 14.74 15.70
N LEU A 75 -10.46 14.86 15.75
CA LEU A 75 -9.72 15.94 15.09
C LEU A 75 -9.92 15.90 13.57
N SER A 76 -9.92 14.70 12.97
CA SER A 76 -10.20 14.54 11.54
C SER A 76 -11.53 15.16 11.15
N VAL A 77 -12.61 14.88 11.90
CA VAL A 77 -13.94 15.46 11.64
C VAL A 77 -13.92 16.97 11.81
N ILE A 78 -13.35 17.47 12.91
CA ILE A 78 -13.30 18.91 13.19
C ILE A 78 -12.58 19.67 12.05
N VAL A 79 -11.40 19.19 11.64
CA VAL A 79 -10.63 19.84 10.56
C VAL A 79 -11.36 19.73 9.22
N THR A 80 -11.95 18.58 8.91
CA THR A 80 -12.72 18.38 7.66
C THR A 80 -13.90 19.34 7.58
N LEU A 81 -14.69 19.44 8.66
CA LEU A 81 -15.85 20.36 8.72
C LEU A 81 -15.41 21.82 8.67
N TYR A 82 -14.34 22.17 9.38
CA TYR A 82 -13.76 23.51 9.31
C TYR A 82 -13.34 23.88 7.89
N VAL A 83 -12.62 23.01 7.19
CA VAL A 83 -12.19 23.25 5.80
C VAL A 83 -13.39 23.40 4.86
N LYS A 84 -14.42 22.56 5.00
CA LYS A 84 -15.65 22.66 4.19
C LYS A 84 -16.44 23.94 4.41
N LEU A 85 -16.52 24.42 5.66
CA LEU A 85 -17.34 25.58 6.02
C LEU A 85 -16.60 26.91 5.83
N ALA A 86 -15.33 26.97 6.22
CA ALA A 86 -14.54 28.21 6.24
C ALA A 86 -13.67 28.41 4.99
N GLN A 87 -13.48 27.35 4.18
CA GLN A 87 -12.63 27.34 2.98
C GLN A 87 -11.31 28.13 3.13
N PRO A 88 -10.50 27.83 4.17
CA PRO A 88 -9.33 28.63 4.48
C PRO A 88 -8.28 28.54 3.36
N SER A 89 -7.55 29.63 3.11
CA SER A 89 -6.61 29.74 1.99
C SER A 89 -5.53 28.65 1.95
N TRP A 90 -5.09 28.13 3.10
CA TRP A 90 -4.11 27.04 3.19
C TRP A 90 -4.65 25.67 2.74
N ALA A 91 -5.97 25.48 2.75
CA ALA A 91 -6.64 24.24 2.34
C ALA A 91 -7.20 24.31 0.90
N GLN A 92 -6.94 25.39 0.17
CA GLN A 92 -7.46 25.58 -1.19
C GLN A 92 -6.59 24.93 -2.27
N GLN A 93 -5.35 24.53 -1.95
CA GLN A 93 -4.39 23.93 -2.89
C GLN A 93 -3.44 22.95 -2.18
N GLY A 94 -2.92 21.97 -2.93
CA GLY A 94 -1.92 21.00 -2.45
C GLY A 94 -2.48 19.93 -1.52
N HIS A 95 -1.60 19.26 -0.78
CA HIS A 95 -1.91 18.08 0.04
C HIS A 95 -3.09 18.30 1.01
N PHE A 96 -3.19 19.46 1.64
CA PHE A 96 -4.27 19.75 2.59
C PHE A 96 -5.65 19.85 1.94
N LYS A 97 -5.71 20.26 0.66
CA LYS A 97 -6.96 20.20 -0.09
C LYS A 97 -7.39 18.74 -0.28
N ASP A 98 -6.47 17.91 -0.75
CA ASP A 98 -6.76 16.50 -1.05
C ASP A 98 -7.16 15.73 0.22
N MET A 99 -6.58 16.08 1.37
CA MET A 99 -6.90 15.49 2.68
C MET A 99 -8.29 15.88 3.22
N PHE A 100 -8.77 17.10 2.99
CA PHE A 100 -9.94 17.64 3.70
C PHE A 100 -11.10 18.10 2.82
N ASP A 101 -10.86 18.48 1.56
CA ASP A 101 -11.91 18.80 0.60
C ASP A 101 -12.43 17.55 -0.12
N VAL A 102 -13.00 16.64 0.67
CA VAL A 102 -13.48 15.34 0.19
C VAL A 102 -14.98 15.36 -0.12
N GLY A 103 -15.45 14.38 -0.90
CA GLY A 103 -16.87 14.20 -1.23
C GLY A 103 -17.73 13.91 0.00
N ALA A 104 -19.04 14.12 -0.10
CA ALA A 104 -19.99 13.98 1.02
C ALA A 104 -19.96 12.60 1.70
N ILE A 105 -19.76 11.53 0.92
CA ILE A 105 -19.65 10.16 1.43
C ILE A 105 -18.45 10.02 2.38
N TRP A 106 -17.29 10.56 2.01
CA TRP A 106 -16.08 10.51 2.84
C TRP A 106 -16.23 11.33 4.13
N VAL A 107 -16.89 12.49 4.05
CA VAL A 107 -17.23 13.29 5.25
C VAL A 107 -18.16 12.49 6.16
N ALA A 108 -19.19 11.84 5.61
CA ALA A 108 -20.11 11.02 6.38
C ALA A 108 -19.40 9.84 7.07
N LEU A 109 -18.47 9.16 6.38
CA LEU A 109 -17.66 8.10 6.97
C LEU A 109 -16.76 8.60 8.10
N ARG A 110 -16.12 9.77 7.96
CA ARG A 110 -15.32 10.37 9.04
C ARG A 110 -16.19 10.66 10.27
N ILE A 111 -17.36 11.26 10.07
CA ILE A 111 -18.32 11.54 11.15
C ILE A 111 -18.76 10.23 11.81
N LEU A 112 -19.09 9.21 11.03
CA LEU A 112 -19.51 7.91 11.54
C LEU A 112 -18.40 7.26 12.37
N GLY A 113 -17.15 7.29 11.88
CA GLY A 113 -15.99 6.79 12.61
C GLY A 113 -15.78 7.52 13.94
N ALA A 114 -15.91 8.85 13.95
CA ALA A 114 -15.84 9.64 15.19
C ALA A 114 -16.97 9.28 16.17
N ILE A 115 -18.20 9.09 15.68
CA ILE A 115 -19.33 8.66 16.52
C ILE A 115 -19.03 7.29 17.15
N PHE A 116 -18.62 6.31 16.34
CA PHE A 116 -18.34 4.96 16.82
C PHE A 116 -17.18 4.90 17.81
N VAL A 117 -16.10 5.64 17.58
CA VAL A 117 -14.98 5.65 18.54
C VAL A 117 -15.36 6.33 19.85
N ILE A 118 -16.16 7.40 19.82
CA ILE A 118 -16.65 8.07 21.03
C ILE A 118 -17.54 7.09 21.82
N MET A 119 -18.50 6.45 21.15
CA MET A 119 -19.39 5.46 21.76
C MET A 119 -18.62 4.29 22.37
N THR A 120 -17.65 3.74 21.62
CA THR A 120 -16.84 2.61 22.08
C THR A 120 -15.92 3.02 23.23
N PHE A 121 -15.25 4.16 23.14
CA PHE A 121 -14.29 4.60 24.16
C PHE A 121 -14.97 4.90 25.50
N PHE A 122 -16.10 5.62 25.46
CA PHE A 122 -16.87 5.96 26.65
C PHE A 122 -17.92 4.91 27.03
N GLN A 123 -17.99 3.81 26.28
CA GLN A 123 -18.90 2.68 26.51
C GLN A 123 -20.37 3.13 26.63
N PHE A 124 -20.83 3.97 25.69
CA PHE A 124 -22.24 4.39 25.62
C PHE A 124 -22.83 4.18 24.22
N GLY A 125 -24.13 3.88 24.18
CA GLY A 125 -24.89 3.63 22.96
C GLY A 125 -25.24 2.16 22.74
N PRO A 126 -25.69 1.78 21.53
CA PRO A 126 -26.06 0.41 21.22
C PRO A 126 -24.89 -0.58 21.36
N GLU A 127 -25.15 -1.72 22.01
CA GLU A 127 -24.18 -2.79 22.23
C GLU A 127 -23.57 -3.30 20.92
N VAL A 128 -24.33 -3.28 19.82
CA VAL A 128 -23.81 -3.67 18.50
C VAL A 128 -22.57 -2.85 18.09
N VAL A 129 -22.46 -1.59 18.52
CA VAL A 129 -21.28 -0.74 18.25
C VAL A 129 -20.22 -0.90 19.33
N THR A 130 -20.60 -0.95 20.61
CA THR A 130 -19.65 -0.86 21.74
C THR A 130 -19.10 -2.21 22.19
N ALA A 131 -19.64 -3.32 21.68
CA ALA A 131 -19.22 -4.67 22.04
C ALA A 131 -17.72 -4.90 21.80
N SER A 132 -17.13 -5.78 22.62
CA SER A 132 -15.71 -6.11 22.56
C SER A 132 -15.29 -6.70 21.22
N TYR A 133 -16.19 -7.38 20.51
CA TYR A 133 -15.97 -8.02 19.21
C TYR A 133 -16.34 -7.14 18.00
N THR A 134 -16.84 -5.91 18.21
CA THR A 134 -17.10 -4.93 17.14
C THR A 134 -16.23 -3.68 17.29
N GLY A 135 -16.77 -2.59 17.87
CA GLY A 135 -16.01 -1.36 18.11
C GLY A 135 -14.83 -1.59 19.05
N GLY A 136 -14.95 -2.54 19.98
CA GLY A 136 -13.86 -2.94 20.87
C GLY A 136 -12.61 -3.40 20.11
N VAL A 137 -12.76 -4.27 19.12
CA VAL A 137 -11.66 -4.73 18.23
C VAL A 137 -11.07 -3.54 17.48
N MET A 138 -11.92 -2.67 16.94
CA MET A 138 -11.46 -1.51 16.18
C MET A 138 -10.62 -0.55 17.05
N LEU A 139 -11.02 -0.33 18.30
CA LEU A 139 -10.40 0.64 19.21
C LEU A 139 -9.20 0.08 19.98
N ASN A 140 -9.28 -1.15 20.47
CA ASN A 140 -8.29 -1.71 21.39
C ASN A 140 -7.24 -2.56 20.67
N ASP A 141 -7.60 -3.16 19.53
CA ASP A 141 -6.71 -4.09 18.85
C ASP A 141 -6.17 -3.45 17.56
N LEU A 142 -7.07 -2.93 16.72
CA LEU A 142 -6.70 -2.43 15.39
C LEU A 142 -6.12 -1.01 15.42
N ALA A 143 -6.78 -0.06 16.08
CA ALA A 143 -6.32 1.34 16.08
C ALA A 143 -4.90 1.52 16.66
N PRO A 144 -4.49 0.83 17.76
CA PRO A 144 -3.13 0.92 18.28
C PRO A 144 -2.08 0.43 17.28
N VAL A 145 -2.37 -0.68 16.59
CA VAL A 145 -1.51 -1.25 15.55
C VAL A 145 -1.41 -0.28 14.37
N LEU A 146 -2.52 0.25 13.87
CA LEU A 146 -2.51 1.21 12.76
C LEU A 146 -1.77 2.50 13.13
N LEU A 147 -1.99 3.06 14.32
CA LEU A 147 -1.30 4.27 14.77
C LEU A 147 0.23 4.07 14.82
N THR A 148 0.70 2.93 15.33
CA THR A 148 2.13 2.68 15.53
C THR A 148 2.84 2.23 14.26
N PHE A 149 2.29 1.22 13.57
CA PHE A 149 2.87 0.69 12.34
C PHE A 149 2.81 1.71 11.21
N PHE A 150 1.68 2.41 11.03
CA PHE A 150 1.60 3.38 9.94
C PHE A 150 2.38 4.66 10.22
N PHE A 151 2.62 5.01 11.49
CA PHE A 151 3.54 6.10 11.83
C PHE A 151 4.94 5.84 11.26
N PHE A 152 5.53 4.68 11.57
CA PHE A 152 6.86 4.34 11.07
C PHE A 152 6.85 4.00 9.57
N ALA A 153 5.79 3.37 9.06
CA ALA A 153 5.67 3.13 7.63
C ALA A 153 5.70 4.46 6.85
N ALA A 154 4.92 5.47 7.26
CA ALA A 154 4.91 6.78 6.61
C ALA A 154 6.25 7.54 6.74
N LEU A 155 6.93 7.40 7.89
CA LEU A 155 8.23 8.02 8.12
C LEU A 155 9.33 7.43 7.23
N LEU A 156 9.31 6.10 7.09
CA LEU A 156 10.40 5.35 6.48
C LEU A 156 10.15 5.08 4.98
N LEU A 157 8.90 5.07 4.51
CA LEU A 157 8.57 4.78 3.10
C LEU A 157 9.31 5.68 2.09
N PRO A 158 9.51 6.99 2.33
CA PRO A 158 10.29 7.83 1.43
C PRO A 158 11.72 7.34 1.17
N PHE A 159 12.33 6.61 2.12
CA PHE A 159 13.68 6.04 1.94
C PHE A 159 13.72 4.96 0.85
N LEU A 160 12.61 4.26 0.63
CA LEU A 160 12.46 3.25 -0.42
C LEU A 160 12.03 3.87 -1.77
N VAL A 161 11.18 4.89 -1.72
CA VAL A 161 10.49 5.43 -2.89
C VAL A 161 11.23 6.59 -3.56
N GLU A 162 11.88 7.46 -2.79
CA GLU A 162 12.46 8.70 -3.33
C GLU A 162 13.92 8.56 -3.75
N PHE A 163 14.65 7.57 -3.22
CA PHE A 163 16.10 7.49 -3.38
C PHE A 163 16.57 6.56 -4.50
N GLY A 164 15.69 6.00 -5.33
CA GLY A 164 16.08 5.24 -6.52
C GLY A 164 16.04 3.72 -6.39
N PHE A 165 15.63 3.18 -5.24
CA PHE A 165 15.56 1.73 -5.03
C PHE A 165 14.51 1.06 -5.93
N MET A 166 13.34 1.67 -6.09
CA MET A 166 12.28 1.14 -6.96
C MET A 166 12.73 1.09 -8.43
N GLU A 167 13.45 2.12 -8.89
CA GLU A 167 14.03 2.17 -10.22
C GLU A 167 15.12 1.10 -10.39
N PHE A 168 15.95 0.88 -9.37
CA PHE A 168 16.96 -0.17 -9.38
C PHE A 168 16.34 -1.57 -9.50
N ILE A 169 15.44 -1.93 -8.59
CA ILE A 169 14.82 -3.26 -8.59
C ILE A 169 13.92 -3.45 -9.80
N GLY A 170 13.09 -2.46 -10.12
CA GLY A 170 12.20 -2.50 -11.27
C GLY A 170 12.94 -2.66 -12.59
N THR A 171 14.14 -2.07 -12.74
CA THR A 171 15.00 -2.31 -13.92
C THR A 171 15.67 -3.69 -13.91
N MET A 172 16.10 -4.18 -12.75
CA MET A 172 16.73 -5.51 -12.61
C MET A 172 15.76 -6.65 -12.91
N VAL A 173 14.48 -6.52 -12.52
CA VAL A 173 13.47 -7.57 -12.67
C VAL A 173 12.68 -7.49 -13.99
N ARG A 174 12.97 -6.52 -14.89
CA ARG A 174 12.28 -6.36 -16.19
C ARG A 174 12.29 -7.63 -17.05
N LYS A 175 13.47 -8.27 -17.19
CA LYS A 175 13.65 -9.45 -18.04
C LYS A 175 12.88 -10.66 -17.50
N PRO A 176 13.03 -11.05 -16.21
CA PRO A 176 12.18 -12.08 -15.61
C PRO A 176 10.69 -11.79 -15.76
N PHE A 177 10.26 -10.54 -15.54
CA PHE A 177 8.84 -10.16 -15.66
C PHE A 177 8.29 -10.40 -17.06
N ARG A 178 9.02 -9.99 -18.09
CA ARG A 178 8.61 -10.19 -19.48
C ARG A 178 8.52 -11.66 -19.84
N VAL A 179 9.49 -12.47 -19.41
CA VAL A 179 9.53 -13.91 -19.73
C VAL A 179 8.42 -14.68 -19.01
N ILE A 180 8.15 -14.37 -17.74
CA ILE A 180 7.21 -15.13 -16.91
C ILE A 180 5.75 -14.69 -17.17
N PHE A 181 5.51 -13.39 -17.28
CA PHE A 181 4.15 -12.82 -17.31
C PHE A 181 3.72 -12.29 -18.67
N ASN A 182 4.61 -12.28 -19.68
CA ASN A 182 4.35 -11.70 -21.00
C ASN A 182 3.88 -10.24 -20.93
N LEU A 183 4.45 -9.48 -19.99
CA LEU A 183 4.16 -8.06 -19.77
C LEU A 183 5.37 -7.20 -20.20
N PRO A 184 5.16 -5.93 -20.59
CA PRO A 184 6.25 -5.01 -20.91
C PRO A 184 7.21 -4.89 -19.73
N GLY A 185 8.53 -4.84 -19.97
CA GLY A 185 9.51 -4.74 -18.89
C GLY A 185 9.27 -3.55 -17.94
N ARG A 186 8.64 -2.47 -18.40
CA ARG A 186 8.27 -1.31 -17.55
C ARG A 186 7.28 -1.69 -16.44
N SER A 187 6.44 -2.70 -16.63
CA SER A 187 5.49 -3.17 -15.60
C SER A 187 6.15 -3.72 -14.35
N ALA A 188 7.43 -4.11 -14.44
CA ALA A 188 8.20 -4.55 -13.28
C ALA A 188 8.46 -3.40 -12.30
N ILE A 189 8.54 -2.15 -12.79
CA ILE A 189 8.60 -0.96 -11.92
C ILE A 189 7.27 -0.78 -11.19
N ASP A 190 6.15 -0.91 -11.89
CA ASP A 190 4.80 -0.78 -11.31
C ASP A 190 4.53 -1.86 -10.26
N ALA A 191 4.91 -3.10 -10.54
CA ALA A 191 4.81 -4.20 -9.59
C ALA A 191 5.68 -3.96 -8.35
N THR A 192 6.91 -3.48 -8.54
CA THR A 192 7.82 -3.12 -7.43
C THR A 192 7.24 -1.97 -6.60
N ALA A 193 6.71 -0.94 -7.26
CA ALA A 193 6.08 0.21 -6.59
C ALA A 193 4.82 -0.20 -5.81
N SER A 194 4.02 -1.10 -6.37
CA SER A 194 2.84 -1.67 -5.70
C SER A 194 3.23 -2.40 -4.43
N TRP A 195 4.27 -3.24 -4.54
CA TRP A 195 4.69 -4.11 -3.45
C TRP A 195 5.36 -3.36 -2.30
N MET A 196 6.06 -2.28 -2.63
CA MET A 196 6.83 -1.48 -1.67
C MET A 196 6.06 -0.30 -1.09
N GLY A 197 5.14 0.29 -1.85
CA GLY A 197 4.39 1.49 -1.46
C GLY A 197 2.94 1.16 -1.11
N SER A 198 2.12 0.99 -2.13
CA SER A 198 0.70 0.67 -1.99
C SER A 198 0.15 0.09 -3.28
N GLY A 199 -0.74 -0.89 -3.16
CA GLY A 199 -1.49 -1.43 -4.30
C GLY A 199 -2.24 -0.33 -5.08
N THR A 200 -2.72 0.72 -4.40
CA THR A 200 -3.42 1.86 -5.04
C THR A 200 -2.49 2.74 -5.87
N VAL A 201 -1.26 2.97 -5.40
CA VAL A 201 -0.23 3.70 -6.15
C VAL A 201 0.17 2.91 -7.39
N GLY A 202 0.26 1.58 -7.26
CA GLY A 202 0.43 0.66 -8.38
C GLY A 202 -0.59 0.88 -9.49
N VAL A 203 -1.89 0.81 -9.14
CA VAL A 203 -2.99 1.00 -10.09
C VAL A 203 -2.95 2.39 -10.75
N LEU A 204 -2.66 3.44 -9.98
CA LEU A 204 -2.55 4.81 -10.53
C LEU A 204 -1.41 4.94 -11.54
N ILE A 205 -0.24 4.39 -11.23
CA ILE A 205 0.91 4.38 -12.15
C ILE A 205 0.53 3.61 -13.41
N THR A 206 -0.09 2.43 -13.27
CA THR A 206 -0.54 1.63 -14.41
C THR A 206 -1.55 2.37 -15.29
N ALA A 207 -2.50 3.10 -14.70
CA ALA A 207 -3.44 3.94 -15.43
C ALA A 207 -2.72 5.05 -16.22
N GLN A 208 -1.77 5.75 -15.58
CA GLN A 208 -0.97 6.79 -16.25
C GLN A 208 -0.14 6.21 -17.41
N GLN A 209 0.45 5.02 -17.24
CA GLN A 209 1.22 4.36 -18.29
C GLN A 209 0.34 3.93 -19.47
N TYR A 210 -0.89 3.48 -19.21
CA TYR A 210 -1.89 3.20 -20.24
C TYR A 210 -2.29 4.46 -21.01
N GLU A 211 -2.61 5.55 -20.31
CA GLU A 211 -2.96 6.84 -20.92
C GLU A 211 -1.79 7.45 -21.72
N GLN A 212 -0.55 7.13 -21.35
CA GLN A 212 0.66 7.54 -22.08
C GLN A 212 1.02 6.59 -23.23
N GLY A 213 0.23 5.55 -23.49
CA GLY A 213 0.47 4.64 -24.61
C GLY A 213 1.58 3.61 -24.40
N TYR A 214 2.05 3.42 -23.17
CA TYR A 214 3.07 2.42 -22.85
C TYR A 214 2.51 1.03 -22.58
N TYR A 215 1.22 0.94 -22.21
CA TYR A 215 0.49 -0.32 -22.06
C TYR A 215 -0.73 -0.33 -22.97
N ASN A 216 -1.11 -1.51 -23.45
CA ASN A 216 -2.44 -1.70 -24.02
C ASN A 216 -3.47 -2.01 -22.91
N GLY A 217 -4.75 -2.02 -23.28
CA GLY A 217 -5.85 -2.22 -22.34
C GLY A 217 -5.78 -3.56 -21.60
N ARG A 218 -5.32 -4.63 -22.27
CA ARG A 218 -5.11 -5.94 -21.65
C ARG A 218 -3.98 -5.90 -20.62
N GLU A 219 -2.81 -5.39 -20.99
CA GLU A 219 -1.64 -5.27 -20.12
C GLU A 219 -1.95 -4.44 -18.88
N ALA A 220 -2.55 -3.26 -19.05
CA ALA A 220 -2.95 -2.40 -17.95
C ALA A 220 -3.94 -3.09 -17.00
N SER A 221 -4.92 -3.82 -17.55
CA SER A 221 -5.88 -4.57 -16.74
C SER A 221 -5.21 -5.70 -15.95
N VAL A 222 -4.28 -6.44 -16.56
CA VAL A 222 -3.55 -7.54 -15.91
C VAL A 222 -2.63 -7.00 -14.81
N ILE A 223 -1.92 -5.90 -15.07
CA ILE A 223 -1.01 -5.26 -14.12
C ILE A 223 -1.79 -4.76 -12.90
N ALA A 224 -2.86 -3.98 -13.14
CA ALA A 224 -3.67 -3.38 -12.08
C ALA A 224 -4.39 -4.42 -11.20
N THR A 225 -4.70 -5.61 -11.73
CA THR A 225 -5.43 -6.65 -10.98
C THR A 225 -4.55 -7.67 -10.29
N ASN A 226 -3.38 -8.01 -10.85
CA ASN A 226 -2.56 -9.12 -10.34
C ASN A 226 -1.28 -8.68 -9.63
N PHE A 227 -0.81 -7.44 -9.85
CA PHE A 227 0.48 -6.97 -9.33
C PHE A 227 0.35 -5.96 -8.19
N SER A 228 -0.88 -5.65 -7.77
CA SER A 228 -1.19 -4.89 -6.55
C SER A 228 -1.16 -5.79 -5.30
N VAL A 229 -0.02 -6.45 -5.08
CA VAL A 229 0.18 -7.39 -3.96
C VAL A 229 0.25 -6.63 -2.63
N ALA A 230 -0.28 -7.23 -1.56
CA ALA A 230 -0.13 -6.72 -0.20
C ALA A 230 1.37 -6.52 0.15
N SER A 231 1.70 -5.37 0.72
CA SER A 231 3.10 -5.05 1.07
C SER A 231 3.62 -5.97 2.19
N ILE A 232 4.94 -6.12 2.28
CA ILE A 232 5.60 -6.85 3.39
C ILE A 232 5.19 -6.27 4.74
N ALA A 233 5.20 -4.94 4.84
CA ALA A 233 4.82 -4.22 6.05
C ALA A 233 3.38 -4.50 6.47
N PHE A 234 2.43 -4.47 5.53
CA PHE A 234 1.03 -4.76 5.81
C PHE A 234 0.82 -6.24 6.13
N SER A 235 1.50 -7.13 5.43
CA SER A 235 1.48 -8.58 5.71
C SER A 235 1.97 -8.87 7.13
N LEU A 236 3.05 -8.21 7.56
CA LEU A 236 3.58 -8.35 8.92
C LEU A 236 2.56 -7.84 9.95
N LEU A 237 1.97 -6.67 9.69
CA LEU A 237 0.90 -6.10 10.52
C LEU A 237 -0.24 -7.08 10.71
N VAL A 238 -0.75 -7.69 9.64
CA VAL A 238 -1.83 -8.70 9.69
C VAL A 238 -1.39 -9.92 10.49
N THR A 239 -0.19 -10.45 10.25
CA THR A 239 0.30 -11.62 11.02
C THR A 239 0.53 -11.31 12.50
N ASN A 240 0.89 -10.07 12.85
CA ASN A 240 0.99 -9.64 14.25
C ASN A 240 -0.40 -9.53 14.87
N PHE A 241 -1.36 -8.96 14.15
CA PHE A 241 -2.74 -8.82 14.62
C PHE A 241 -3.42 -10.18 14.87
N VAL A 242 -3.18 -11.18 14.01
CA VAL A 242 -3.73 -12.54 14.15
C VAL A 242 -2.80 -13.46 14.99
N GLU A 243 -1.73 -12.91 15.58
CA GLU A 243 -0.80 -13.63 16.46
C GLU A 243 -0.07 -14.83 15.81
N ILE A 244 0.14 -14.80 14.49
CA ILE A 244 0.85 -15.82 13.70
C ILE A 244 2.20 -15.34 13.14
N ASN A 245 2.77 -14.28 13.70
CA ASN A 245 4.05 -13.68 13.30
C ASN A 245 5.25 -14.66 13.33
N HIS A 246 5.23 -15.69 14.18
CA HIS A 246 6.22 -16.77 14.18
C HIS A 246 6.24 -17.59 12.88
N LEU A 247 5.15 -17.60 12.12
CA LEU A 247 5.03 -18.23 10.79
C LEU A 247 5.20 -17.24 9.64
N PHE A 248 5.66 -16.01 9.90
CA PHE A 248 5.66 -14.95 8.89
C PHE A 248 6.35 -15.35 7.60
N VAL A 249 7.52 -16.01 7.66
CA VAL A 249 8.24 -16.42 6.44
C VAL A 249 7.45 -17.45 5.65
N GLN A 250 6.85 -18.44 6.31
CA GLN A 250 6.04 -19.47 5.67
C GLN A 250 4.78 -18.83 5.06
N PHE A 251 4.05 -18.04 5.85
CA PHE A 251 2.88 -17.28 5.41
C PHE A 251 3.22 -16.43 4.19
N TYR A 252 4.25 -15.60 4.28
CA TYR A 252 4.60 -14.67 3.23
C TYR A 252 5.10 -15.38 1.98
N PHE A 253 5.83 -16.48 2.13
CA PHE A 253 6.21 -17.33 1.00
C PHE A 253 4.97 -17.89 0.29
N THR A 254 3.94 -18.33 1.02
CA THR A 254 2.69 -18.78 0.40
C THR A 254 1.96 -17.65 -0.32
N VAL A 255 1.95 -16.42 0.22
CA VAL A 255 1.38 -15.24 -0.45
C VAL A 255 2.11 -14.94 -1.74
N VAL A 256 3.45 -14.98 -1.74
CA VAL A 256 4.25 -14.75 -2.95
C VAL A 256 4.01 -15.83 -3.99
N VAL A 257 4.08 -17.11 -3.61
CA VAL A 257 3.88 -18.22 -4.56
C VAL A 257 2.46 -18.20 -5.12
N SER A 258 1.44 -18.05 -4.26
CA SER A 258 0.04 -17.99 -4.70
C SER A 258 -0.23 -16.77 -5.58
N GLY A 259 0.31 -15.59 -5.23
CA GLY A 259 0.20 -14.38 -6.04
C GLY A 259 0.87 -14.50 -7.40
N LEU A 260 2.09 -15.07 -7.47
CA LEU A 260 2.77 -15.34 -8.74
C LEU A 260 2.00 -16.37 -9.58
N MET A 261 1.49 -17.44 -8.97
CA MET A 261 0.65 -18.43 -9.65
C MET A 261 -0.65 -17.80 -10.17
N ALA A 262 -1.33 -16.99 -9.36
CA ALA A 262 -2.52 -16.26 -9.77
C ALA A 262 -2.22 -15.31 -10.93
N ALA A 263 -1.15 -14.53 -10.87
CA ALA A 263 -0.75 -13.64 -11.96
C ALA A 263 -0.48 -14.40 -13.28
N VAL A 264 0.09 -15.60 -13.21
CA VAL A 264 0.32 -16.49 -14.37
C VAL A 264 -0.99 -17.10 -14.89
N ILE A 265 -1.88 -17.53 -14.01
CA ILE A 265 -3.11 -18.25 -14.36
C ILE A 265 -4.21 -17.27 -14.79
N VAL A 266 -4.54 -16.31 -13.93
CA VAL A 266 -5.68 -15.38 -14.08
C VAL A 266 -5.50 -14.45 -15.28
N SER A 267 -4.27 -14.04 -15.60
CA SER A 267 -3.99 -13.28 -16.83
C SER A 267 -4.37 -14.03 -18.12
N ARG A 268 -4.49 -15.36 -18.06
CA ARG A 268 -4.84 -16.23 -19.20
C ARG A 268 -6.31 -16.69 -19.19
N ILE A 269 -7.05 -16.44 -18.11
CA ILE A 269 -8.47 -16.81 -17.97
C ILE A 269 -9.36 -15.59 -18.31
N PRO A 270 -10.54 -15.78 -18.94
CA PRO A 270 -11.51 -14.71 -19.10
C PRO A 270 -11.98 -14.15 -17.73
N PRO A 271 -12.25 -12.83 -17.60
CA PRO A 271 -12.39 -11.86 -18.68
C PRO A 271 -11.08 -11.20 -19.12
N LEU A 272 -9.99 -11.33 -18.36
CA LEU A 272 -8.73 -10.63 -18.65
C LEU A 272 -8.11 -11.05 -19.98
N SER A 273 -8.11 -12.35 -20.30
CA SER A 273 -7.58 -12.83 -21.59
C SER A 273 -8.40 -12.42 -22.81
N ARG A 274 -9.64 -11.92 -22.62
CA ARG A 274 -10.51 -11.43 -23.70
C ARG A 274 -10.48 -9.90 -23.87
N LYS A 275 -9.70 -9.19 -23.06
CA LYS A 275 -9.51 -7.75 -23.24
C LYS A 275 -8.72 -7.47 -24.51
N SER A 276 -9.10 -6.40 -25.22
CA SER A 276 -8.42 -5.98 -26.44
C SER A 276 -7.01 -5.46 -26.16
N ASP A 277 -6.12 -5.66 -27.13
CA ASP A 277 -4.74 -5.13 -27.13
C ASP A 277 -4.68 -3.70 -27.69
N ASP A 278 -5.81 -2.99 -27.67
CA ASP A 278 -5.89 -1.60 -28.10
C ASP A 278 -5.16 -0.68 -27.12
N TYR A 279 -4.39 0.25 -27.68
CA TYR A 279 -3.75 1.33 -26.94
C TYR A 279 -4.70 2.52 -26.81
N TYR A 280 -4.39 3.42 -25.89
CA TYR A 280 -5.13 4.66 -25.74
C TYR A 280 -5.07 5.50 -27.04
N GLU A 281 -6.21 5.60 -27.74
CA GLU A 281 -6.31 6.16 -29.10
C GLU A 281 -5.62 7.52 -29.28
N PRO A 282 -5.70 8.49 -28.35
CA PRO A 282 -5.05 9.79 -28.51
C PRO A 282 -3.52 9.74 -28.61
N VAL A 283 -2.88 8.69 -28.10
CA VAL A 283 -1.41 8.60 -27.97
C VAL A 283 -0.80 7.45 -28.78
N GLY A 284 -1.55 6.37 -29.02
CA GLY A 284 -1.07 5.18 -29.71
C GLY A 284 0.02 4.42 -28.95
N CYS A 285 0.70 3.48 -29.60
CA CYS A 285 1.77 2.70 -28.98
C CYS A 285 3.09 3.50 -28.89
N GLN A 286 3.57 3.71 -27.67
CA GLN A 286 4.82 4.43 -27.35
C GLN A 286 5.94 3.47 -26.89
N LEU A 287 5.76 2.15 -27.04
CA LEU A 287 6.76 1.15 -26.67
C LEU A 287 8.00 1.22 -27.58
N SER A 288 8.93 2.09 -27.21
CA SER A 288 10.35 1.86 -27.43
C SER A 288 10.84 1.03 -26.24
N GLU A 289 11.01 -0.27 -26.43
CA GLU A 289 11.83 -1.03 -25.48
C GLU A 289 13.25 -0.51 -25.59
N GLU A 290 13.66 0.32 -24.62
CA GLU A 290 15.04 0.79 -24.50
C GLU A 290 15.98 -0.41 -24.56
N ARG A 291 16.64 -0.56 -25.71
CA ARG A 291 17.63 -1.61 -25.93
C ARG A 291 18.77 -1.36 -24.96
N THR A 292 18.88 -2.23 -23.96
CA THR A 292 20.06 -2.33 -23.08
C THR A 292 21.31 -2.84 -23.82
N GLU A 293 21.28 -2.90 -25.16
CA GLU A 293 22.31 -3.50 -26.00
C GLU A 293 23.70 -2.89 -25.79
N ASN A 294 23.78 -1.64 -25.32
CA ASN A 294 25.07 -0.95 -25.10
C ASN A 294 25.50 -0.83 -23.63
N VAL A 295 24.66 -1.15 -22.64
CA VAL A 295 24.97 -1.01 -21.20
C VAL A 295 24.49 -2.24 -20.43
N GLY A 296 25.39 -2.93 -19.73
CA GLY A 296 25.04 -4.09 -18.90
C GLY A 296 23.91 -3.76 -17.90
N LEU A 297 22.97 -4.70 -17.73
CA LEU A 297 21.71 -4.51 -16.96
C LEU A 297 21.93 -3.83 -15.61
N PHE A 298 22.86 -4.34 -14.81
CA PHE A 298 23.18 -3.80 -13.49
C PHE A 298 23.64 -2.33 -13.55
N ARG A 299 24.49 -1.97 -14.52
CA ARG A 299 24.98 -0.60 -14.66
C ARG A 299 23.86 0.33 -15.11
N TYR A 300 23.00 -0.13 -16.01
CA TYR A 300 21.83 0.63 -16.43
C TYR A 300 20.87 0.85 -15.24
N SER A 301 20.60 -0.18 -14.43
CA SER A 301 19.81 -0.08 -13.20
C SER A 301 20.39 0.92 -12.21
N LEU A 302 21.71 0.88 -12.01
CA LEU A 302 22.40 1.80 -11.11
C LEU A 302 22.37 3.25 -11.62
N LEU A 303 22.43 3.46 -12.94
CA LEU A 303 22.30 4.78 -13.56
C LEU A 303 20.90 5.37 -13.35
N GLN A 304 19.85 4.57 -13.52
CA GLN A 304 18.47 5.00 -13.27
C GLN A 304 18.26 5.37 -11.79
N ALA A 305 18.72 4.50 -10.89
CA ALA A 305 18.63 4.71 -9.45
C ALA A 305 19.36 5.99 -8.98
N THR A 306 20.59 6.20 -9.45
CA THR A 306 21.38 7.38 -9.07
C THR A 306 20.88 8.67 -9.70
N ARG A 307 20.25 8.62 -10.89
CA ARG A 307 19.54 9.76 -11.48
C ARG A 307 18.33 10.14 -10.64
N ARG A 308 17.53 9.16 -10.19
CA ARG A 308 16.41 9.40 -9.25
C ARG A 308 16.92 10.00 -7.93
N ALA A 309 17.95 9.41 -7.34
CA ALA A 309 18.55 9.88 -6.09
C ALA A 309 19.10 11.32 -6.19
N ALA A 310 19.61 11.72 -7.35
CA ALA A 310 20.10 13.08 -7.58
C ALA A 310 18.98 14.11 -7.34
N GLY A 311 17.78 13.85 -7.88
CA GLY A 311 16.59 14.67 -7.71
C GLY A 311 15.82 14.46 -6.39
N ALA A 312 16.24 13.51 -5.54
CA ALA A 312 15.56 13.22 -4.28
C ALA A 312 15.57 14.43 -3.32
N PRO A 313 14.49 14.63 -2.53
CA PRO A 313 14.36 15.76 -1.62
C PRO A 313 15.47 15.81 -0.57
N GLY A 314 15.79 17.02 -0.10
CA GLY A 314 16.73 17.21 1.00
C GLY A 314 16.15 16.75 2.35
N PRO A 315 16.97 16.59 3.41
CA PRO A 315 16.51 16.04 4.70
C PRO A 315 15.31 16.79 5.33
N LYS A 316 15.29 18.13 5.21
CA LYS A 316 14.18 18.96 5.71
C LYS A 316 12.88 18.71 4.95
N GLU A 317 12.97 18.60 3.63
CA GLU A 317 11.82 18.34 2.77
C GLU A 317 11.33 16.91 2.93
N LEU A 318 12.26 15.95 3.07
CA LEU A 318 11.96 14.56 3.39
C LEU A 318 11.19 14.45 4.72
N ALA A 319 11.65 15.13 5.77
CA ALA A 319 10.96 15.15 7.06
C ALA A 319 9.57 15.78 6.96
N ARG A 320 9.43 16.87 6.17
CA ARG A 320 8.12 17.48 5.90
C ARG A 320 7.19 16.50 5.18
N LEU A 321 7.68 15.83 4.14
CA LEU A 321 6.91 14.86 3.35
C LEU A 321 6.48 13.67 4.24
N ALA A 322 7.39 13.13 5.03
CA ALA A 322 7.11 12.08 6.00
C ALA A 322 6.01 12.48 7.00
N LEU A 323 6.12 13.69 7.59
CA LEU A 323 5.09 14.20 8.51
C LEU A 323 3.74 14.41 7.83
N LEU A 324 3.73 14.93 6.60
CA LEU A 324 2.48 15.06 5.83
C LEU A 324 1.85 13.70 5.57
N ASN A 325 2.64 12.67 5.24
CA ASN A 325 2.14 11.31 5.05
C ASN A 325 1.55 10.73 6.35
N VAL A 326 2.20 10.95 7.50
CA VAL A 326 1.67 10.53 8.81
C VAL A 326 0.33 11.20 9.09
N ILE A 327 0.25 12.52 8.89
CA ILE A 327 -0.98 13.29 9.10
C ILE A 327 -2.08 12.81 8.14
N ASP A 328 -1.74 12.51 6.89
CA ASP A 328 -2.70 11.99 5.90
C ASP A 328 -3.27 10.67 6.36
N ILE A 329 -2.42 9.70 6.70
CA ILE A 329 -2.90 8.40 7.15
C ILE A 329 -3.77 8.54 8.40
N PHE A 330 -3.36 9.36 9.37
CA PHE A 330 -4.08 9.50 10.63
C PHE A 330 -5.41 10.23 10.48
N LEU A 331 -5.46 11.32 9.71
CA LEU A 331 -6.66 12.14 9.58
C LEU A 331 -7.55 11.74 8.41
N THR A 332 -7.02 11.05 7.40
CA THR A 332 -7.77 10.59 6.23
C THR A 332 -8.12 9.12 6.33
N LEU A 333 -7.15 8.24 6.55
CA LEU A 333 -7.35 6.79 6.40
C LEU A 333 -7.90 6.16 7.68
N LEU A 334 -7.35 6.49 8.85
CA LEU A 334 -7.75 5.88 10.12
C LEU A 334 -9.27 5.99 10.42
N PRO A 335 -9.94 7.16 10.24
CA PRO A 335 -11.38 7.26 10.49
C PRO A 335 -12.22 6.43 9.52
N LEU A 336 -11.79 6.29 8.27
CA LEU A 336 -12.46 5.48 7.25
C LEU A 336 -12.38 4.00 7.60
N VAL A 337 -11.19 3.53 7.94
CA VAL A 337 -10.97 2.13 8.37
C VAL A 337 -11.78 1.83 9.62
N PHE A 338 -11.81 2.76 10.59
CA PHE A 338 -12.59 2.58 11.81
C PHE A 338 -14.10 2.51 11.52
N ALA A 339 -14.62 3.42 10.70
CA ALA A 339 -16.05 3.47 10.35
C ALA A 339 -16.48 2.22 9.58
N ILE A 340 -15.78 1.90 8.49
CA ILE A 340 -16.09 0.75 7.63
C ILE A 340 -15.87 -0.55 8.39
N GLY A 341 -14.78 -0.66 9.15
CA GLY A 341 -14.46 -1.84 9.95
C GLY A 341 -15.51 -2.10 11.03
N THR A 342 -15.98 -1.06 11.73
CA THR A 342 -17.05 -1.22 12.73
C THR A 342 -18.36 -1.67 12.06
N VAL A 343 -18.76 -1.08 10.94
CA VAL A 343 -19.96 -1.52 10.19
C VAL A 343 -19.80 -2.96 9.69
N ALA A 344 -18.64 -3.31 9.17
CA ALA A 344 -18.35 -4.66 8.67
C ALA A 344 -18.45 -5.69 9.79
N LEU A 345 -17.88 -5.42 10.98
CA LEU A 345 -18.00 -6.31 12.13
C LEU A 345 -19.44 -6.40 12.65
N ILE A 346 -20.20 -5.30 12.66
CA ILE A 346 -21.63 -5.34 13.00
C ILE A 346 -22.39 -6.25 12.03
N LEU A 347 -22.14 -6.11 10.72
CA LEU A 347 -22.80 -6.93 9.72
C LEU A 347 -22.34 -8.40 9.80
N ALA A 348 -21.07 -8.65 10.10
CA ALA A 348 -20.53 -9.99 10.24
C ALA A 348 -21.12 -10.73 11.45
N GLU A 349 -21.28 -10.04 12.58
CA GLU A 349 -21.72 -10.69 13.82
C GLU A 349 -23.23 -10.76 13.96
N PHE A 350 -23.95 -9.69 13.58
CA PHE A 350 -25.38 -9.58 13.83
C PHE A 350 -26.26 -9.92 12.61
N THR A 351 -25.67 -10.24 11.46
CA THR A 351 -26.43 -10.55 10.24
C THR A 351 -25.84 -11.74 9.47
N PRO A 352 -26.66 -12.53 8.75
CA PRO A 352 -26.16 -13.63 7.92
C PRO A 352 -25.55 -13.15 6.58
N LEU A 353 -25.31 -11.84 6.40
CA LEU A 353 -24.90 -11.26 5.13
C LEU A 353 -23.61 -11.90 4.59
N PHE A 354 -22.56 -11.96 5.41
CA PHE A 354 -21.29 -12.56 5.02
C PHE A 354 -21.38 -14.06 4.80
N THR A 355 -22.26 -14.76 5.53
CA THR A 355 -22.56 -16.17 5.29
C THR A 355 -23.18 -16.38 3.91
N TRP A 356 -24.14 -15.54 3.51
CA TRP A 356 -24.79 -15.65 2.20
C TRP A 356 -23.86 -15.29 1.05
N LEU A 357 -23.08 -14.22 1.20
CA LEU A 357 -22.11 -13.81 0.19
C LEU A 357 -21.00 -14.86 -0.01
N SER A 358 -20.68 -15.63 1.03
CA SER A 358 -19.55 -16.57 1.00
C SER A 358 -19.94 -17.99 0.57
N TYR A 359 -21.23 -18.28 0.36
CA TYR A 359 -21.67 -19.58 -0.15
C TYR A 359 -20.94 -20.07 -1.41
N PRO A 360 -20.59 -19.23 -2.41
CA PRO A 360 -19.81 -19.68 -3.56
C PRO A 360 -18.41 -20.18 -3.20
N MET A 361 -17.84 -19.75 -2.07
CA MET A 361 -16.49 -20.12 -1.62
C MET A 361 -16.46 -21.44 -0.85
N VAL A 362 -17.56 -21.83 -0.21
CA VAL A 362 -17.67 -23.12 0.51
C VAL A 362 -17.25 -24.33 -0.34
N PRO A 363 -17.80 -24.57 -1.55
CA PRO A 363 -17.42 -25.75 -2.33
C PRO A 363 -15.95 -25.70 -2.79
N VAL A 364 -15.39 -24.50 -2.97
CA VAL A 364 -13.97 -24.33 -3.31
C VAL A 364 -13.09 -24.73 -2.12
N LEU A 365 -13.44 -24.28 -0.91
CA LEU A 365 -12.73 -24.61 0.32
C LEU A 365 -12.85 -26.10 0.67
N GLU A 366 -14.02 -26.71 0.47
CA GLU A 366 -14.23 -28.15 0.64
C GLU A 366 -13.41 -28.98 -0.36
N LEU A 367 -13.34 -28.53 -1.62
CA LEU A 367 -12.50 -29.16 -2.64
C LEU A 367 -11.01 -29.10 -2.26
N LEU A 368 -10.57 -27.99 -1.66
CA LEU A 368 -9.22 -27.82 -1.11
C LEU A 368 -9.01 -28.55 0.23
N ARG A 369 -10.05 -29.21 0.76
CA ARG A 369 -10.06 -29.93 2.04
C ARG A 369 -9.66 -29.05 3.22
N ILE A 370 -10.05 -27.78 3.20
CA ILE A 370 -9.87 -26.87 4.32
C ILE A 370 -10.83 -27.29 5.46
N PRO A 371 -10.34 -27.53 6.68
CA PRO A 371 -11.19 -27.79 7.83
C PRO A 371 -12.18 -26.64 8.05
N GLU A 372 -13.41 -26.96 8.45
CA GLU A 372 -14.44 -25.96 8.76
C GLU A 372 -14.69 -24.96 7.62
N ALA A 373 -14.72 -25.44 6.36
CA ALA A 373 -14.91 -24.63 5.16
C ALA A 373 -16.08 -23.64 5.24
N GLN A 374 -17.19 -24.02 5.88
CA GLN A 374 -18.35 -23.14 6.11
C GLN A 374 -18.03 -21.96 7.04
N ALA A 375 -17.24 -22.19 8.10
CA ALA A 375 -16.82 -21.14 9.02
C ALA A 375 -15.72 -20.26 8.43
N ALA A 376 -14.85 -20.84 7.59
CA ALA A 376 -13.76 -20.11 6.92
C ALA A 376 -14.25 -19.28 5.72
N ALA A 377 -15.36 -19.66 5.07
CA ALA A 377 -15.84 -19.01 3.85
C ALA A 377 -16.11 -17.49 4.04
N PRO A 378 -16.78 -17.02 5.10
CA PRO A 378 -16.94 -15.58 5.34
C PRO A 378 -15.63 -14.80 5.36
N ALA A 379 -14.57 -15.38 5.94
CA ALA A 379 -13.26 -14.73 6.03
C ALA A 379 -12.62 -14.48 4.66
N THR A 380 -12.95 -15.28 3.64
CA THR A 380 -12.44 -15.10 2.27
C THR A 380 -12.98 -13.85 1.56
N LEU A 381 -14.06 -13.24 2.07
CA LEU A 381 -14.66 -12.02 1.52
C LEU A 381 -14.17 -10.73 2.18
N VAL A 382 -13.59 -10.87 3.38
CA VAL A 382 -13.10 -9.74 4.20
C VAL A 382 -11.61 -9.47 3.91
N GLY A 383 -10.92 -10.44 3.29
CA GLY A 383 -9.50 -10.38 2.94
C GLY A 383 -9.14 -9.46 1.79
#